data_AF-A0A7X7MT80-F1
#
_entry.id   AF-A0A7X7MT80-F1
#
_cell.length_a   1.000
_cell.length_b   1.000
_cell.length_c   1.000
_cell.angle_alpha   90.00
_cell.angle_beta   90.00
_cell.angle_gamma   90.00
#
_symmetry.space_group_name_H-M   'P 1'
#
loop_
_entity.id
_entity.type
_entity.pdbx_description
1 polymer ?
#
loop_
_entity_poly.entity_id
_entity_poly.type
_entity_poly.pdbx_seq_one_letter_code
_entity_poly.pdbx_strand_id
1 'polypeptide(L)'
;MMYRETRKPEYLTRAIKLADFLVNHPNLPADKVPYWDYQAAEIPHAPRDSSAAAIMASALLELSTIAEAPKAARYRETAIQQLISLSSPAYRAPVGENGNFILLHGVGHLPGNSEIDVPLNYGDYYFLEGLLRFRRLFQ
;
A
#
# COMPACT_ATOMS: atom_id res chain seq x y z
N MET A 1 11.70 6.05 5.17
CA MET A 1 13.16 5.79 5.03
C MET A 1 14.01 7.05 4.86
N MET A 2 14.10 7.70 3.68
CA MET A 2 15.10 8.78 3.45
C MET A 2 15.09 9.91 4.50
N TYR A 3 13.93 10.41 4.89
CA TYR A 3 13.84 11.42 5.96
C TYR A 3 14.33 10.89 7.32
N ARG A 4 13.98 9.65 7.68
CA ARG A 4 14.41 9.02 8.94
C ARG A 4 15.94 8.91 9.02
N GLU A 5 16.57 8.49 7.93
CA GLU A 5 18.03 8.25 7.89
C GLU A 5 18.85 9.54 7.77
N THR A 6 18.34 10.54 7.06
CA THR A 6 19.13 11.75 6.74
C THR A 6 18.69 12.99 7.50
N ARG A 7 17.48 12.99 8.06
CA ARG A 7 16.81 14.15 8.69
C ARG A 7 16.67 15.38 7.80
N LYS A 8 16.87 15.24 6.50
CA LYS A 8 16.74 16.30 5.50
C LYS A 8 15.27 16.67 5.26
N PRO A 9 14.82 17.89 5.60
CA PRO A 9 13.40 18.28 5.59
C PRO A 9 12.72 18.21 4.21
N GLU A 10 13.49 18.31 3.13
CA GLU A 10 13.01 18.18 1.76
C GLU A 10 12.40 16.80 1.48
N TYR A 11 12.94 15.74 2.09
CA TYR A 11 12.38 14.39 1.95
C TYR A 11 11.05 14.23 2.68
N LEU A 12 10.91 14.82 3.87
CA LEU A 12 9.63 14.80 4.58
C LEU A 12 8.57 15.58 3.81
N THR A 13 8.94 16.77 3.32
CA THR A 13 8.03 17.61 2.53
C THR A 13 7.55 16.87 1.29
N ARG A 14 8.45 16.15 0.59
CA ARG A 14 8.07 15.35 -0.57
C ARG A 14 7.20 14.15 -0.20
N ALA A 15 7.54 13.43 0.88
CA ALA A 15 6.76 12.29 1.36
C ALA A 15 5.32 12.70 1.72
N ILE A 16 5.14 13.81 2.44
CA ILE A 16 3.82 14.35 2.80
C ILE A 16 3.02 14.72 1.55
N LYS A 17 3.63 15.41 0.57
CA LYS A 17 2.93 15.77 -0.67
C LYS A 17 2.46 14.54 -1.46
N LEU A 18 3.31 13.52 -1.56
CA LEU A 18 2.95 12.27 -2.24
C LEU A 18 1.86 11.50 -1.48
N ALA A 19 1.99 11.38 -0.16
CA ALA A 19 0.97 10.73 0.66
C ALA A 19 -0.38 11.45 0.53
N ASP A 20 -0.40 12.79 0.59
CA ASP A 20 -1.62 13.58 0.41
C ASP A 20 -2.25 13.35 -0.97
N PHE A 21 -1.44 13.26 -2.04
CA PHE A 21 -1.96 12.95 -3.37
C PHE A 21 -2.59 11.55 -3.40
N LEU A 22 -1.89 10.53 -2.90
CA LEU A 22 -2.34 9.14 -2.98
C LEU A 22 -3.61 8.87 -2.16
N VAL A 23 -3.65 9.32 -0.89
CA VAL A 23 -4.79 9.02 0.00
C VAL A 23 -6.06 9.80 -0.34
N ASN A 24 -5.93 10.92 -1.07
CA ASN A 24 -7.07 11.72 -1.53
C ASN A 24 -7.33 11.54 -3.04
N HIS A 25 -6.64 10.60 -3.71
CA HIS A 25 -6.83 10.43 -5.15
C HIS A 25 -8.27 10.00 -5.44
N PRO A 26 -8.99 10.65 -6.37
CA PRO A 26 -10.40 10.35 -6.64
C PRO A 26 -10.64 8.90 -7.06
N ASN A 27 -9.64 8.30 -7.73
CA ASN A 27 -9.69 6.90 -8.17
C ASN A 27 -9.12 5.92 -7.15
N LEU A 28 -8.83 6.32 -5.90
CA LEU A 28 -8.51 5.37 -4.84
C LEU A 28 -9.81 4.71 -4.35
N PRO A 29 -10.03 3.41 -4.57
CA PRO A 29 -11.31 2.79 -4.22
C PRO A 29 -11.56 2.70 -2.72
N ALA A 30 -12.79 2.32 -2.38
CA ALA A 30 -13.28 2.31 -1.00
C ALA A 30 -12.49 1.37 -0.08
N ASP A 31 -12.03 0.22 -0.60
CA ASP A 31 -11.18 -0.75 0.12
C ASP A 31 -9.72 -0.28 0.30
N LYS A 32 -9.36 0.88 -0.26
CA LYS A 32 -8.03 1.53 -0.20
C LYS A 32 -6.88 0.75 -0.84
N VAL A 33 -7.14 -0.33 -1.56
CA VAL A 33 -6.13 -0.92 -2.46
C VAL A 33 -6.04 -0.03 -3.72
N PRO A 34 -4.89 0.29 -4.32
CA PRO A 34 -4.86 1.09 -5.54
C PRO A 34 -5.09 0.20 -6.79
N TYR A 35 -5.50 0.83 -7.89
CA TYR A 35 -5.34 0.22 -9.21
C TYR A 35 -3.84 0.23 -9.56
N TRP A 36 -3.43 -0.61 -10.52
CA TRP A 36 -2.05 -0.60 -11.02
C TRP A 36 -1.62 0.78 -11.53
N ASP A 37 -2.56 1.54 -12.10
CA ASP A 37 -2.41 2.93 -12.50
C ASP A 37 -3.68 3.72 -12.11
N TYR A 38 -3.49 4.86 -11.43
CA TYR A 38 -4.59 5.72 -10.96
C TYR A 38 -5.36 6.42 -12.08
N GLN A 39 -4.83 6.43 -13.31
CA GLN A 39 -5.42 7.05 -14.50
C GLN A 39 -5.72 6.00 -15.59
N ALA A 40 -5.68 4.71 -15.27
CA ALA A 40 -6.03 3.66 -16.23
C ALA A 40 -7.41 3.91 -16.84
N ALA A 41 -7.50 3.86 -18.17
CA ALA A 41 -8.73 4.12 -18.91
C ALA A 41 -9.85 3.13 -18.57
N GLU A 42 -9.48 1.92 -18.17
CA GLU A 42 -10.40 0.82 -17.85
C GLU A 42 -11.02 0.94 -16.45
N ILE A 43 -10.68 1.94 -15.64
CA ILE A 43 -11.29 2.12 -14.30
C ILE A 43 -12.83 2.23 -14.44
N PRO A 44 -13.62 1.41 -13.71
CA PRO A 44 -13.26 0.63 -12.52
C PRO A 44 -12.87 -0.85 -12.74
N HIS A 45 -12.76 -1.30 -13.99
CA HIS A 45 -12.36 -2.67 -14.38
C HIS A 45 -10.85 -2.87 -14.50
N ALA A 46 -10.05 -1.82 -14.31
CA ALA A 46 -8.59 -1.92 -14.28
C ALA A 46 -8.11 -2.89 -13.17
N PRO A 47 -7.03 -3.65 -13.39
CA PRO A 47 -6.44 -4.49 -12.34
C PRO A 47 -6.03 -3.70 -11.10
N ARG A 48 -6.18 -4.35 -9.95
CA ARG A 48 -5.70 -3.88 -8.65
C ARG A 48 -4.22 -4.21 -8.52
N ASP A 49 -3.50 -3.47 -7.68
CA ASP A 49 -2.14 -3.86 -7.30
C ASP A 49 -2.00 -3.91 -5.77
N SER A 50 -2.08 -5.14 -5.24
CA SER A 50 -1.92 -5.43 -3.81
C SER A 50 -0.53 -5.07 -3.30
N SER A 51 0.50 -5.13 -4.16
CA SER A 51 1.87 -4.82 -3.78
C SER A 51 2.04 -3.32 -3.51
N ALA A 52 1.45 -2.45 -4.35
CA ALA A 52 1.40 -1.01 -4.09
C ALA A 52 0.62 -0.68 -2.81
N ALA A 53 -0.51 -1.36 -2.53
CA ALA A 53 -1.21 -1.18 -1.25
C ALA A 53 -0.33 -1.54 -0.05
N ALA A 54 0.41 -2.64 -0.13
CA ALA A 54 1.29 -3.10 0.95
C ALA A 54 2.43 -2.10 1.21
N ILE A 55 3.09 -1.61 0.15
CA ILE A 55 4.13 -0.57 0.23
C ILE A 55 3.57 0.71 0.84
N MET A 56 2.41 1.17 0.35
CA MET A 56 1.73 2.35 0.86
C MET A 56 1.41 2.21 2.35
N ALA A 57 0.82 1.08 2.75
CA ALA A 57 0.43 0.85 4.14
C ALA A 57 1.65 0.92 5.07
N SER A 58 2.74 0.23 4.72
CA SER A 58 3.98 0.31 5.49
C SER A 58 4.47 1.76 5.60
N ALA A 59 4.61 2.47 4.47
CA ALA A 59 5.12 3.83 4.45
C ALA A 59 4.23 4.83 5.21
N LEU A 60 2.90 4.73 5.06
CA LEU A 60 1.93 5.60 5.71
C LEU A 60 1.90 5.39 7.23
N LEU A 61 2.06 4.16 7.72
CA LEU A 61 2.20 3.91 9.16
C LEU A 61 3.43 4.61 9.73
N GLU A 62 4.60 4.52 9.08
CA GLU A 62 5.79 5.26 9.51
C GLU A 62 5.54 6.78 9.44
N LEU A 63 5.04 7.27 8.31
CA LEU A 63 4.80 8.70 8.11
C LEU A 63 3.80 9.26 9.12
N SER A 64 2.81 8.47 9.55
CA SER A 64 1.83 8.88 10.57
C SER A 64 2.45 9.20 11.92
N THR A 65 3.64 8.67 12.23
CA THR A 65 4.37 8.95 13.48
C THR A 65 5.21 10.23 13.41
N ILE A 66 5.36 10.79 12.21
CA ILE A 66 6.24 11.93 11.91
C ILE A 66 5.40 13.15 11.50
N ALA A 67 4.32 12.94 10.75
CA ALA A 67 3.44 14.00 10.29
C ALA A 67 2.64 14.59 11.46
N GLU A 68 2.20 15.84 11.29
CA GLU A 68 1.32 16.52 12.24
C GLU A 68 -0.15 16.21 11.98
N ALA A 69 -0.99 16.43 12.99
CA ALA A 69 -2.45 16.37 12.83
C ALA A 69 -2.94 17.51 11.90
N PRO A 70 -3.99 17.28 11.08
CA PRO A 70 -4.81 16.06 11.00
C PRO A 70 -4.26 14.98 10.05
N LYS A 71 -3.14 15.25 9.34
CA LYS A 71 -2.61 14.33 8.31
C LYS A 71 -2.18 12.99 8.89
N ALA A 72 -1.55 13.00 10.08
CA ALA A 72 -1.14 11.81 10.80
C ALA A 72 -2.29 10.79 10.96
N ALA A 73 -3.46 11.26 11.40
CA ALA A 73 -4.63 10.40 11.59
C ALA A 73 -5.10 9.79 10.27
N ARG A 74 -5.25 10.62 9.22
CA ARG A 74 -5.66 10.16 7.89
C ARG A 74 -4.71 9.12 7.30
N TYR A 75 -3.40 9.31 7.44
CA TYR A 75 -2.40 8.36 6.94
C TYR A 75 -2.50 7.02 7.67
N ARG A 76 -2.61 7.07 9.00
CA ARG A 76 -2.79 5.87 9.83
C ARG A 76 -4.07 5.12 9.46
N GLU A 77 -5.20 5.82 9.38
CA GLU A 77 -6.50 5.23 9.03
C GLU A 77 -6.48 4.58 7.64
N THR A 78 -5.90 5.26 6.65
CA THR A 78 -5.77 4.71 5.29
C THR A 78 -4.90 3.45 5.30
N ALA A 79 -3.78 3.47 6.01
CA ALA A 79 -2.88 2.32 6.10
C ALA A 79 -3.52 1.12 6.82
N ILE A 80 -4.27 1.37 7.90
CA ILE A 80 -5.01 0.32 8.61
C ILE A 80 -6.06 -0.30 7.69
N GLN A 81 -6.82 0.53 6.96
CA GLN A 81 -7.82 0.03 6.01
C GLN A 81 -7.16 -0.81 4.90
N GLN A 82 -6.00 -0.40 4.38
CA GLN A 82 -5.22 -1.20 3.44
C GLN A 82 -4.84 -2.56 4.03
N LEU A 83 -4.29 -2.61 5.24
CA LEU A 83 -3.92 -3.86 5.89
C LEU A 83 -5.14 -4.76 6.15
N ILE A 84 -6.29 -4.20 6.52
CA ILE A 84 -7.55 -4.95 6.70
C ILE A 84 -7.98 -5.57 5.36
N SER A 85 -8.03 -4.77 4.30
CA SER A 85 -8.40 -5.24 2.96
C SER A 85 -7.45 -6.33 2.47
N LEU A 86 -6.14 -6.11 2.59
CA LEU A 86 -5.10 -7.08 2.24
C LEU A 86 -5.16 -8.35 3.08
N SER A 87 -5.70 -8.31 4.30
CA SER A 87 -5.87 -9.49 5.16
C SER A 87 -7.13 -10.30 4.86
N SER A 88 -8.06 -9.73 4.07
CA SER A 88 -9.33 -10.36 3.73
C SER A 88 -9.17 -11.46 2.67
N PRO A 89 -10.14 -12.38 2.52
CA PRO A 89 -10.12 -13.41 1.47
C PRO A 89 -10.07 -12.83 0.04
N ALA A 90 -10.39 -11.55 -0.15
CA ALA A 90 -10.30 -10.90 -1.46
C ALA A 90 -8.85 -10.64 -1.90
N TYR A 91 -7.87 -10.66 -1.00
CA TYR A 91 -6.48 -10.35 -1.32
C TYR A 91 -5.47 -11.29 -0.65
N ARG A 92 -5.85 -12.04 0.40
CA ARG A 92 -5.00 -13.00 1.09
C ARG A 92 -5.33 -14.42 0.67
N ALA A 93 -4.33 -15.14 0.19
CA ALA A 93 -4.47 -16.53 -0.17
C ALA A 93 -4.80 -17.41 1.06
N PRO A 94 -5.60 -18.47 0.89
CA PRO A 94 -5.71 -19.54 1.88
C PRO A 94 -4.34 -20.21 2.15
N VAL A 95 -4.18 -20.76 3.33
CA VAL A 95 -2.93 -21.43 3.73
C VAL A 95 -2.68 -22.65 2.84
N GLY A 96 -1.48 -22.74 2.26
CA GLY A 96 -1.06 -23.83 1.37
C GLY A 96 -1.44 -23.63 -0.10
N GLU A 97 -2.12 -22.53 -0.43
CA GLU A 97 -2.45 -22.15 -1.82
C GLU A 97 -1.48 -21.11 -2.39
N ASN A 98 -1.74 -20.64 -3.62
CA ASN A 98 -1.02 -19.54 -4.26
C ASN A 98 0.51 -19.71 -4.28
N GLY A 99 1.02 -20.93 -4.43
CA GLY A 99 2.46 -21.21 -4.40
C GLY A 99 3.15 -20.84 -3.08
N ASN A 100 2.40 -20.75 -1.97
CA ASN A 100 2.80 -20.23 -0.65
C ASN A 100 3.10 -18.72 -0.60
N PHE A 101 2.70 -17.96 -1.62
CA PHE A 101 2.63 -16.51 -1.52
C PHE A 101 1.41 -16.08 -0.68
N ILE A 102 1.54 -14.96 0.00
CA ILE A 102 0.52 -14.47 0.95
C ILE A 102 -0.55 -13.68 0.19
N LEU A 103 -0.15 -12.74 -0.65
CA LEU A 103 -1.06 -11.83 -1.36
C LEU A 103 -1.38 -12.31 -2.79
N LEU A 104 -2.62 -12.06 -3.18
CA LEU A 104 -3.15 -12.17 -4.53
C LEU A 104 -3.11 -10.80 -5.23
N HIS A 105 -3.41 -10.75 -6.52
CA HIS A 105 -3.73 -9.51 -7.26
C HIS A 105 -2.62 -8.44 -7.29
N GLY A 106 -1.39 -8.85 -7.57
CA GLY A 106 -0.27 -7.95 -7.86
C GLY A 106 -0.15 -7.66 -9.37
N VAL A 107 0.39 -6.48 -9.70
CA VAL A 107 0.70 -6.10 -11.10
C VAL A 107 2.13 -5.58 -11.21
N GLY A 108 3.01 -6.32 -11.90
CA GLY A 108 4.40 -5.97 -12.13
C GLY A 108 4.61 -5.08 -13.36
N HIS A 109 4.18 -5.53 -14.55
CA HIS A 109 4.40 -4.78 -15.80
C HIS A 109 3.28 -4.99 -16.82
N LEU A 110 2.16 -4.28 -16.62
CA LEU A 110 1.01 -4.36 -17.51
C LEU A 110 1.28 -3.94 -18.96
N PRO A 111 2.00 -2.83 -19.25
CA PRO A 111 2.31 -2.43 -20.64
C PRO A 111 3.13 -3.46 -21.43
N GLY A 112 3.96 -4.26 -20.74
CA GLY A 112 4.72 -5.34 -21.36
C GLY A 112 4.11 -6.73 -21.19
N ASN A 113 2.83 -6.81 -20.79
CA ASN A 113 2.09 -8.05 -20.63
C ASN A 113 2.79 -9.08 -19.71
N SER A 114 3.34 -8.62 -18.59
CA SER A 114 4.09 -9.45 -17.64
C SER A 114 3.62 -9.20 -16.22
N GLU A 115 3.51 -10.29 -15.44
CA GLU A 115 3.13 -10.27 -14.03
C GLU A 115 1.83 -9.49 -13.77
N ILE A 116 0.75 -9.84 -14.48
CA ILE A 116 -0.57 -9.21 -14.32
C ILE A 116 -1.48 -10.13 -13.53
N ASP A 117 -2.02 -9.62 -12.42
CA ASP A 117 -2.93 -10.36 -11.54
C ASP A 117 -2.30 -11.64 -10.94
N VAL A 118 -1.08 -11.51 -10.42
CA VAL A 118 -0.27 -12.60 -9.87
C VAL A 118 0.27 -12.25 -8.49
N PRO A 119 0.69 -13.23 -7.67
CA PRO A 119 1.47 -12.94 -6.47
C PRO A 119 2.82 -12.30 -6.79
N LEU A 120 3.29 -11.41 -5.91
CA LEU A 120 4.59 -10.73 -6.01
C LEU A 120 5.30 -10.78 -4.67
N ASN A 121 6.54 -11.28 -4.64
CA ASN A 121 7.32 -11.46 -3.40
C ASN A 121 7.53 -10.15 -2.62
N TYR A 122 7.71 -9.03 -3.30
CA TYR A 122 7.83 -7.72 -2.66
C TYR A 122 6.51 -7.24 -2.05
N GLY A 123 5.36 -7.62 -2.63
CA GLY A 123 4.05 -7.38 -2.01
C GLY A 123 3.94 -8.07 -0.66
N ASP A 124 4.30 -9.37 -0.60
CA ASP A 124 4.31 -10.15 0.64
C ASP A 124 5.26 -9.55 1.69
N TYR A 125 6.47 -9.16 1.28
CA TYR A 125 7.45 -8.52 2.17
C TYR A 125 6.88 -7.26 2.83
N TYR A 126 6.36 -6.32 2.02
CA TYR A 126 5.85 -5.06 2.56
C TYR A 126 4.55 -5.23 3.33
N PHE A 127 3.75 -6.26 3.03
CA PHE A 127 2.57 -6.60 3.81
C PHE A 127 2.95 -7.06 5.22
N LEU A 128 3.90 -7.99 5.34
CA LEU A 128 4.43 -8.41 6.63
C LEU A 128 5.11 -7.25 7.37
N GLU A 129 5.88 -6.41 6.67
CA GLU A 129 6.48 -5.20 7.26
C GLU A 129 5.39 -4.26 7.82
N GLY A 130 4.32 -4.04 7.07
CA GLY A 130 3.18 -3.23 7.47
C GLY A 130 2.48 -3.78 8.72
N LEU A 131 2.20 -5.09 8.76
CA LEU A 131 1.61 -5.75 9.92
C LEU A 131 2.51 -5.66 11.17
N LEU A 132 3.81 -5.93 11.01
CA LEU A 132 4.78 -5.85 12.11
C LEU A 132 4.93 -4.41 12.62
N ARG A 133 4.91 -3.42 11.72
CA ARG A 133 4.96 -1.99 12.06
C ARG A 133 3.69 -1.55 12.76
N PHE A 134 2.52 -1.97 12.29
CA PHE A 134 1.24 -1.70 12.95
C PHE A 134 1.25 -2.24 14.38
N ARG A 135 1.62 -3.52 14.55
CA ARG A 135 1.73 -4.14 15.87
C ARG A 135 2.67 -3.34 16.77
N ARG A 136 3.88 -3.02 16.32
CA ARG A 136 4.87 -2.28 17.13
C ARG A 136 4.40 -0.88 17.56
N LEU A 137 3.65 -0.18 16.71
CA LEU A 137 3.28 1.22 16.94
C LEU A 137 1.97 1.37 17.70
N PHE A 138 1.05 0.41 17.58
CA PHE A 138 -0.35 0.59 17.97
C PHE A 138 -0.99 -0.60 18.71
N GLN A 139 -0.25 -1.69 18.98
CA GLN A 139 -0.70 -2.82 19.82
C GLN A 139 0.33 -3.12 20.91
#